data_AF-A0A950Q3E5-F1
#
_entry.id   AF-A0A950Q3E5-F1
#
_cell.length_a   1.000
_cell.length_b   1.000
_cell.length_c   1.000
_cell.angle_alpha   90.00
_cell.angle_beta   90.00
_cell.angle_gamma   90.00
#
_symmetry.space_group_name_H-M   'P 1'
#
loop_
_entity.id
_entity.type
_entity.pdbx_description
1 polymer ?
#
loop_
_entity_poly.entity_id
_entity_poly.type
_entity_poly.pdbx_seq_one_letter_code
_entity_poly.pdbx_strand_id
1 'polypeptide(L)'
;MIARLAALLAVIPVHGLIVGTLPDRSAIVRTDAVTATLPALTRRYRVQPARSLPAGTEIDALLDGSTTPPTLRGAIPAGAFTPGLPETARAVPVRIGSTLPGATVVDQNEQIVELDRTFRGKTALLSFIFTRCPDRTLCPAISGKFAYLQARLDPRRFALLEITLDPQYDSPAQLRAYGTAYGANAAQWKLLTATGSTITRLLDAFGISS
;
A
#
# COMPACT_ATOMS: atom_id res chain seq x y z
N MET A 1 16.68 35.75 10.84
CA MET A 1 17.98 35.05 10.67
C MET A 1 18.05 33.84 11.61
N ILE A 2 17.18 32.84 11.45
CA ILE A 2 17.32 31.48 12.04
C ILE A 2 16.61 30.51 11.09
N ALA A 3 17.11 30.40 9.86
CA ALA A 3 16.65 29.41 8.91
C ALA A 3 17.87 29.02 8.06
N ARG A 4 18.30 27.77 8.26
CA ARG A 4 19.33 26.99 7.57
C ARG A 4 20.44 26.52 8.52
N LEU A 5 20.76 25.23 8.35
CA LEU A 5 21.86 24.46 8.92
C LEU A 5 21.65 23.83 10.30
N ALA A 6 20.70 22.89 10.35
CA ALA A 6 20.95 21.61 11.00
C ALA A 6 20.60 20.47 10.03
N ALA A 7 21.25 20.48 8.86
CA ALA A 7 21.44 19.26 8.08
C ALA A 7 22.56 18.46 8.77
N LEU A 8 22.25 17.85 9.92
CA LEU A 8 23.18 16.97 10.63
C LEU A 8 22.61 15.55 10.68
N LEU A 9 23.21 14.65 9.88
CA LEU A 9 23.49 13.25 10.22
C LEU A 9 22.39 12.33 10.78
N ALA A 10 21.10 12.63 10.59
CA ALA A 10 20.04 11.89 11.26
C ALA A 10 19.79 10.52 10.60
N VAL A 11 20.54 9.53 11.05
CA VAL A 11 20.10 8.14 11.00
C VAL A 11 18.93 8.01 11.98
N ILE A 12 17.73 7.74 11.47
CA ILE A 12 16.48 7.77 12.27
C ILE A 12 16.05 6.33 12.58
N PRO A 13 15.78 5.97 13.85
CA PRO A 13 15.22 4.65 14.14
C PRO A 13 13.81 4.55 13.57
N VAL A 14 13.56 3.49 12.82
CA VAL A 14 12.26 3.23 12.19
C VAL A 14 11.84 1.79 12.44
N HIS A 15 10.53 1.62 12.63
CA HIS A 15 9.85 0.34 12.51
C HIS A 15 9.20 0.25 11.14
N GLY A 16 9.04 -0.96 10.60
CA GLY A 16 8.36 -1.13 9.32
C GLY A 16 8.09 -2.57 8.92
N LEU A 17 7.44 -2.73 7.78
CA LEU A 17 7.07 -4.02 7.19
C LEU A 17 7.75 -4.19 5.84
N ILE A 18 8.44 -5.30 5.63
CA ILE A 18 8.94 -5.68 4.30
C ILE A 18 7.74 -6.05 3.42
N VAL A 19 7.46 -5.22 2.42
CA VAL A 19 6.39 -5.48 1.43
C VAL A 19 6.90 -6.41 0.32
N GLY A 20 8.18 -6.30 -0.03
CA GLY A 20 8.80 -7.19 -1.00
C GLY A 20 10.28 -6.91 -1.23
N THR A 21 10.98 -7.88 -1.80
CA THR A 21 12.41 -7.79 -2.15
C THR A 21 12.60 -7.63 -3.64
N LEU A 22 13.59 -6.85 -4.06
CA LEU A 22 13.90 -6.58 -5.46
C LEU A 22 15.20 -7.31 -5.90
N PRO A 23 15.37 -7.59 -7.22
CA PRO A 23 16.53 -8.33 -7.73
C PRO A 23 17.89 -7.70 -7.43
N ASP A 24 17.93 -6.37 -7.27
CA ASP A 24 19.15 -5.60 -6.97
C ASP A 24 19.50 -5.59 -5.46
N ARG A 25 18.85 -6.45 -4.66
CA ARG A 25 19.00 -6.55 -3.19
C ARG A 25 18.50 -5.32 -2.42
N SER A 26 17.70 -4.46 -3.05
CA SER A 26 16.88 -3.47 -2.36
C SER A 26 15.53 -4.09 -1.93
N ALA A 27 14.81 -3.42 -1.04
CA ALA A 27 13.50 -3.87 -0.56
C ALA A 27 12.48 -2.73 -0.65
N ILE A 28 11.22 -3.08 -0.92
CA ILE A 28 10.08 -2.18 -0.70
C ILE A 28 9.66 -2.36 0.76
N VAL A 29 9.72 -1.29 1.53
CA VAL A 29 9.39 -1.30 2.95
C VAL A 29 8.35 -0.22 3.23
N ARG A 30 7.32 -0.57 4.00
CA ARG A 30 6.40 0.39 4.63
C ARG A 30 7.00 0.77 5.98
N THR A 31 7.49 1.99 6.14
CA THR A 31 7.94 2.49 7.44
C THR A 31 6.79 3.15 8.17
N ASP A 32 6.72 2.98 9.48
CA ASP A 32 5.79 3.71 10.34
C ASP A 32 6.20 5.17 10.47
N ALA A 33 5.27 6.01 10.93
CA ALA A 33 5.55 7.41 11.20
C ALA A 33 6.49 7.54 12.42
N VAL A 34 7.46 8.45 12.32
CA VAL A 34 8.27 8.90 13.45
C VAL A 34 7.80 10.31 13.79
N THR A 35 7.15 10.46 14.94
CA THR A 35 6.50 11.71 15.37
C THR A 35 7.38 12.93 15.14
N ALA A 36 6.82 13.96 14.50
CA ALA A 36 7.49 15.22 14.16
C ALA A 36 8.74 15.11 13.26
N THR A 37 9.06 13.91 12.75
CA THR A 37 10.30 13.64 12.00
C THR A 37 10.04 13.09 10.60
N LEU A 38 9.25 12.03 10.47
CA LEU A 38 8.98 11.35 9.19
C LEU A 38 7.55 10.81 9.13
N PRO A 39 6.84 10.98 8.00
CA PRO A 39 5.54 10.34 7.81
C PRO A 39 5.68 8.83 7.57
N ALA A 40 4.60 8.08 7.80
CA ALA A 40 4.50 6.69 7.35
C ALA A 40 4.47 6.66 5.82
N LEU A 41 5.27 5.77 5.21
CA LEU A 41 5.32 5.67 3.74
C LEU A 41 5.87 4.34 3.26
N THR A 42 5.43 3.91 2.07
CA THR A 42 5.94 2.72 1.38
C THR A 42 6.84 3.16 0.23
N ARG A 43 8.13 2.82 0.29
CA ARG A 43 9.07 3.11 -0.81
C ARG A 43 10.19 2.07 -0.89
N ARG A 44 11.04 2.22 -1.90
CA ARG A 44 12.27 1.44 -2.05
C ARG A 44 13.36 1.91 -1.10
N TYR A 45 14.03 0.95 -0.46
CA TYR A 45 15.17 1.14 0.41
C TYR A 45 16.31 0.18 0.06
N ARG A 46 17.55 0.65 0.17
CA ARG A 46 18.71 -0.24 0.24
C ARG A 46 18.76 -0.87 1.64
N VAL A 47 19.04 -2.16 1.76
CA VAL A 47 19.21 -2.82 3.07
C VAL A 47 20.70 -3.11 3.27
N GLN A 48 21.27 -2.64 4.39
CA GLN A 48 22.69 -2.82 4.72
C GLN A 48 22.90 -3.34 6.16
N PRO A 49 23.61 -4.46 6.38
CA PRO A 49 24.15 -5.36 5.35
C PRO A 49 23.02 -6.01 4.54
N ALA A 50 23.34 -6.41 3.31
CA ALA A 50 22.36 -7.10 2.47
C ALA A 50 21.93 -8.40 3.16
N ARG A 51 20.66 -8.50 3.53
CA ARG A 51 20.08 -9.65 4.22
C ARG A 51 18.77 -10.04 3.54
N SER A 52 18.49 -11.35 3.50
CA SER A 52 17.17 -11.82 3.09
C SER A 52 16.18 -11.60 4.24
N LEU A 53 15.20 -10.74 3.99
CA LEU A 53 14.06 -10.52 4.87
C LEU A 53 12.80 -10.80 4.03
N PRO A 54 12.06 -11.88 4.30
CA PRO A 54 10.87 -12.23 3.54
C PRO A 54 9.81 -11.12 3.56
N ALA A 55 9.00 -11.04 2.51
CA ALA A 55 7.80 -10.21 2.53
C ALA A 55 6.88 -10.61 3.71
N GLY A 56 6.30 -9.63 4.38
CA GLY A 56 5.54 -9.83 5.62
C GLY A 56 6.38 -9.75 6.91
N THR A 57 7.70 -9.63 6.82
CA THR A 57 8.56 -9.49 8.02
C THR A 57 8.49 -8.05 8.55
N GLU A 58 8.05 -7.89 9.80
CA GLU A 58 8.22 -6.65 10.55
C GLU A 58 9.70 -6.48 10.92
N ILE A 59 10.22 -5.26 10.81
CA ILE A 59 11.63 -4.95 11.02
C ILE A 59 11.84 -3.70 11.86
N ASP A 60 12.92 -3.70 12.61
CA ASP A 60 13.52 -2.50 13.21
C ASP A 60 14.81 -2.18 12.46
N ALA A 61 15.01 -0.90 12.13
CA ALA A 61 16.17 -0.46 11.38
C ALA A 61 16.54 1.01 11.66
N LEU A 62 17.72 1.37 11.21
CA LEU A 62 18.23 2.73 11.22
C LEU A 62 18.16 3.33 9.81
N LEU A 63 17.26 4.29 9.59
CA LEU A 63 17.05 4.95 8.30
C LEU A 63 18.08 6.05 8.06
N ASP A 64 18.94 5.84 7.08
CA ASP A 64 19.86 6.84 6.54
C ASP A 64 19.27 7.50 5.28
N GLY A 65 18.70 8.69 5.49
CA GLY A 65 18.11 9.53 4.44
C GLY A 65 19.13 10.25 3.54
N SER A 66 20.43 10.16 3.81
CA SER A 66 21.47 10.81 2.99
C SER A 66 21.79 10.06 1.69
N THR A 67 21.19 8.88 1.49
CA THR A 67 21.42 8.00 0.35
C THR A 67 20.20 7.94 -0.58
N THR A 68 20.45 7.61 -1.86
CA THR A 68 19.39 7.45 -2.87
C THR A 68 19.57 6.10 -3.62
N PRO A 69 18.63 5.14 -3.49
CA PRO A 69 17.50 5.14 -2.55
C PRO A 69 17.99 5.15 -1.08
N PRO A 70 17.17 5.63 -0.13
CA PRO A 70 17.53 5.67 1.28
C PRO A 70 17.90 4.29 1.84
N THR A 71 18.78 4.25 2.83
CA THR A 71 19.37 3.01 3.33
C THR A 71 18.81 2.66 4.70
N LEU A 72 18.30 1.44 4.86
CA LEU A 72 17.99 0.83 6.15
C LEU A 72 19.24 0.08 6.64
N ARG A 73 19.90 0.64 7.65
CA ARG A 73 21.10 0.10 8.29
C ARG A 73 20.67 -0.83 9.44
N GLY A 74 21.29 -2.00 9.52
CA GLY A 74 21.08 -2.95 10.61
C GLY A 74 19.66 -3.52 10.69
N ALA A 75 18.95 -3.64 9.57
CA ALA A 75 17.58 -4.16 9.57
C ALA A 75 17.52 -5.59 10.14
N ILE A 76 16.74 -5.76 11.20
CA ILE A 76 16.50 -7.04 11.88
C ILE A 76 15.00 -7.28 12.01
N PRO A 77 14.53 -8.55 12.06
CA PRO A 77 13.15 -8.83 12.44
C PRO A 77 12.82 -8.13 13.75
N ALA A 78 11.71 -7.39 13.76
CA ALA A 78 11.34 -6.58 14.89
C ALA A 78 11.06 -7.44 16.13
N GLY A 79 11.51 -6.95 17.28
CA GLY A 79 11.08 -7.45 18.59
C GLY A 79 9.91 -6.63 19.15
N ALA A 80 9.73 -6.62 20.47
CA ALA A 80 8.80 -5.71 21.14
C ALA A 80 9.39 -4.28 21.20
N PHE A 81 9.55 -3.62 20.06
CA PHE A 81 9.88 -2.19 20.02
C PHE A 81 8.60 -1.36 20.12
N THR A 82 8.53 -0.47 21.12
CA THR A 82 7.49 0.57 21.26
C THR A 82 8.14 1.95 21.31
N PRO A 83 8.37 2.60 20.16
CA PRO A 83 8.68 4.02 20.13
C PRO A 83 7.39 4.86 20.10
N GLY A 84 7.06 5.45 21.23
CA GLY A 84 6.50 6.82 21.32
C GLY A 84 5.17 7.18 20.64
N LEU A 85 4.38 6.23 20.14
CA LEU A 85 3.00 6.48 19.72
C LEU A 85 2.02 5.72 20.64
N PRO A 86 0.86 6.32 21.00
CA PRO A 86 -0.20 5.59 21.65
C PRO A 86 -0.61 4.39 20.77
N GLU A 87 -0.96 3.29 21.42
CA GLU A 87 -1.33 1.99 20.84
C GLU A 87 -2.37 2.09 19.69
N THR A 88 -3.09 3.21 19.62
CA THR A 88 -4.04 3.58 18.57
C THR A 88 -3.43 3.84 17.18
N ALA A 89 -2.10 4.00 17.04
CA ALA A 89 -1.45 4.21 15.74
C ALA A 89 -0.91 2.92 15.10
N ARG A 90 -1.04 1.77 15.77
CA ARG A 90 -0.59 0.48 15.23
C ARG A 90 -1.63 -0.01 14.22
N ALA A 91 -1.36 0.22 12.93
CA ALA A 91 -2.11 -0.41 11.86
C ALA A 91 -2.05 -1.93 12.07
N VAL A 92 -3.15 -2.54 12.53
CA VAL A 92 -3.23 -4.00 12.64
C VAL A 92 -3.20 -4.54 11.21
N PRO A 93 -2.14 -5.25 10.81
CA PRO A 93 -2.04 -5.73 9.44
C PRO A 93 -3.23 -6.66 9.16
N VAL A 94 -3.94 -6.40 8.06
CA VAL A 94 -5.01 -7.28 7.59
C VAL A 94 -4.42 -8.66 7.35
N ARG A 95 -4.90 -9.66 8.09
CA ARG A 95 -4.43 -11.03 7.97
C ARG A 95 -5.02 -11.64 6.71
N ILE A 96 -4.26 -12.52 6.06
CA ILE A 96 -4.81 -13.32 4.97
C ILE A 96 -5.99 -14.13 5.51
N GLY A 97 -7.15 -14.01 4.87
CA GLY A 97 -8.40 -14.63 5.30
C GLY A 97 -9.33 -13.72 6.12
N SER A 98 -8.91 -12.49 6.45
CA SER A 98 -9.80 -11.47 7.02
C SER A 98 -10.97 -11.14 6.06
N THR A 99 -12.11 -10.78 6.63
CA THR A 99 -13.29 -10.36 5.88
C THR A 99 -13.14 -8.93 5.37
N LEU A 100 -13.67 -8.65 4.16
CA LEU A 100 -13.79 -7.28 3.67
C LEU A 100 -14.73 -6.47 4.59
N PRO A 101 -14.43 -5.17 4.83
CA PRO A 101 -15.33 -4.30 5.57
C PRO A 101 -16.63 -4.05 4.80
N GLY A 102 -17.72 -3.85 5.53
CA GLY A 102 -19.00 -3.47 4.96
C GLY A 102 -18.94 -2.04 4.41
N ALA A 103 -19.03 -1.91 3.08
CA ALA A 103 -19.05 -0.62 2.41
C ALA A 103 -19.74 -0.73 1.05
N THR A 104 -20.47 0.32 0.71
CA THR A 104 -21.08 0.51 -0.61
C THR A 104 -20.15 1.38 -1.45
N VAL A 105 -19.70 0.85 -2.58
CA VAL A 105 -18.80 1.50 -3.53
C VAL A 105 -19.37 1.40 -4.94
N VAL A 106 -18.78 2.10 -5.90
CA VAL A 106 -19.19 2.09 -7.30
C VAL A 106 -18.03 1.61 -8.17
N ASP A 107 -18.30 0.70 -9.10
CA ASP A 107 -17.29 0.18 -10.02
C ASP A 107 -17.15 1.04 -11.29
N GLN A 108 -16.16 0.69 -12.13
CA GLN A 108 -15.88 1.39 -13.38
C GLN A 108 -17.00 1.35 -14.43
N ASN A 109 -18.01 0.49 -14.23
CA ASN A 109 -19.20 0.34 -15.07
C ASN A 109 -20.44 0.96 -14.40
N GLU A 110 -20.22 1.84 -13.40
CA GLU A 110 -21.26 2.53 -12.66
C GLU A 110 -22.18 1.58 -11.85
N GLN A 111 -21.73 0.35 -11.60
CA GLN A 111 -22.47 -0.61 -10.79
C GLN A 111 -22.20 -0.37 -9.30
N ILE A 112 -23.26 -0.37 -8.51
CA ILE A 112 -23.15 -0.35 -7.04
C ILE A 112 -22.66 -1.72 -6.57
N VAL A 113 -21.64 -1.71 -5.71
CA VAL A 113 -20.99 -2.90 -5.15
C VAL A 113 -21.02 -2.80 -3.62
N GLU A 114 -21.66 -3.77 -2.98
CA GLU A 114 -21.57 -4.01 -1.54
C GLU A 114 -20.32 -4.88 -1.30
N LEU A 115 -19.20 -4.30 -0.85
CA LEU A 115 -17.87 -4.95 -0.84
C LEU A 115 -17.86 -6.32 -0.16
N ASP A 116 -18.42 -6.44 1.04
CA ASP A 116 -18.43 -7.66 1.85
C ASP A 116 -19.41 -8.72 1.31
N ARG A 117 -20.52 -8.29 0.71
CA ARG A 117 -21.56 -9.19 0.17
C ARG A 117 -21.24 -9.68 -1.23
N THR A 118 -20.81 -8.78 -2.10
CA THR A 118 -20.61 -9.04 -3.54
C THR A 118 -19.51 -10.07 -3.78
N PHE A 119 -18.46 -10.07 -2.95
CA PHE A 119 -17.32 -10.98 -3.09
C PHE A 119 -17.32 -12.14 -2.09
N ARG A 120 -18.43 -12.36 -1.38
CA ARG A 120 -18.55 -13.46 -0.42
C ARG A 120 -18.31 -14.80 -1.11
N GLY A 121 -17.49 -15.64 -0.49
CA GLY A 121 -17.10 -16.95 -1.04
C GLY A 121 -15.97 -16.91 -2.06
N LYS A 122 -15.48 -15.72 -2.43
CA LYS A 122 -14.24 -15.54 -3.22
C LYS A 122 -13.11 -15.03 -2.33
N THR A 123 -11.88 -15.33 -2.74
CA THR A 123 -10.69 -14.66 -2.19
C THR A 123 -10.47 -13.36 -2.94
N ALA A 124 -10.59 -12.22 -2.26
CA ALA A 124 -10.33 -10.91 -2.84
C ALA A 124 -8.84 -10.56 -2.70
N LEU A 125 -8.21 -10.21 -3.81
CA LEU A 125 -6.90 -9.53 -3.81
C LEU A 125 -7.18 -8.04 -4.01
N LEU A 126 -6.81 -7.25 -3.01
CA LEU A 126 -7.15 -5.84 -2.95
C LEU A 126 -5.89 -4.98 -2.95
N SER A 127 -5.92 -3.88 -3.71
CA SER A 127 -4.92 -2.82 -3.67
C SER A 127 -5.57 -1.45 -3.73
N PHE A 128 -4.82 -0.43 -3.33
CA PHE A 128 -5.19 0.97 -3.48
C PHE A 128 -4.36 1.63 -4.57
N ILE A 129 -4.97 2.51 -5.36
CA ILE A 129 -4.34 3.15 -6.52
C ILE A 129 -4.65 4.65 -6.63
N PHE A 130 -3.81 5.37 -7.38
CA PHE A 130 -4.14 6.66 -7.98
C PHE A 130 -4.05 6.50 -9.49
N THR A 131 -5.07 6.92 -10.25
CA THR A 131 -4.95 6.87 -11.73
C THR A 131 -3.89 7.84 -12.25
N ARG A 132 -3.68 8.96 -11.53
CA ARG A 132 -2.68 10.01 -11.81
C ARG A 132 -1.51 10.01 -10.83
N CYS A 133 -1.04 8.83 -10.46
CA CYS A 133 0.08 8.69 -9.53
C CYS A 133 1.31 9.49 -10.01
N PRO A 134 1.84 10.43 -9.20
CA PRO A 134 2.98 11.25 -9.61
C PRO A 134 4.25 10.40 -9.78
N ASP A 135 4.33 9.28 -9.05
CA ASP A 135 5.37 8.28 -9.24
C ASP A 135 4.98 7.31 -10.37
N ARG A 136 5.53 7.57 -11.57
CA ARG A 136 5.34 6.75 -12.77
C ARG A 136 5.96 5.35 -12.68
N THR A 137 6.67 5.01 -11.60
CA THR A 137 7.27 3.68 -11.41
C THR A 137 6.47 2.79 -10.49
N LEU A 138 5.78 3.35 -9.49
CA LEU A 138 5.05 2.57 -8.48
C LEU A 138 3.66 2.14 -8.93
N CYS A 139 2.80 3.07 -9.30
CA CYS A 139 1.41 2.75 -9.60
C CYS A 139 1.24 1.88 -10.86
N PRO A 140 1.99 2.10 -11.96
CA PRO A 140 1.96 1.16 -13.09
C PRO A 140 2.41 -0.26 -12.73
N ALA A 141 3.29 -0.41 -11.75
CA ALA A 141 3.73 -1.74 -11.30
C ALA A 141 2.63 -2.49 -10.53
N ILE A 142 1.71 -1.80 -9.85
CA ILE A 142 0.58 -2.43 -9.14
C ILE A 142 -0.41 -2.98 -10.16
N SER A 143 -0.96 -2.13 -11.03
CA SER A 143 -1.97 -2.58 -12.00
C SER A 143 -1.36 -3.53 -13.04
N GLY A 144 -0.07 -3.40 -13.37
CA GLY A 144 0.65 -4.41 -14.15
C GLY A 144 0.68 -5.79 -13.48
N LYS A 145 0.85 -5.87 -12.14
CA LYS A 145 0.74 -7.13 -11.40
C LYS A 145 -0.69 -7.67 -11.39
N PHE A 146 -1.69 -6.80 -11.31
CA PHE A 146 -3.09 -7.22 -11.40
C PHE A 146 -3.40 -7.83 -12.76
N ALA A 147 -2.88 -7.27 -13.87
CA ALA A 147 -2.99 -7.88 -15.19
C ALA A 147 -2.32 -9.26 -15.25
N TYR A 148 -1.14 -9.41 -14.65
CA TYR A 148 -0.45 -10.69 -14.53
C TYR A 148 -1.27 -11.74 -13.74
N LEU A 149 -1.88 -11.33 -12.63
CA LEU A 149 -2.72 -12.16 -11.76
C LEU A 149 -4.03 -12.53 -12.44
N GLN A 150 -4.66 -11.59 -13.16
CA GLN A 150 -5.89 -11.82 -13.90
C GLN A 150 -5.76 -13.01 -14.84
N ALA A 151 -4.62 -13.11 -15.53
CA ALA A 151 -4.34 -14.20 -16.48
C ALA A 151 -4.11 -15.58 -15.82
N ARG A 152 -3.95 -15.65 -14.49
CA ARG A 152 -3.55 -16.89 -13.77
C ARG A 152 -4.54 -17.34 -12.72
N LEU A 153 -5.37 -16.44 -12.23
CA LEU A 153 -6.34 -16.74 -11.17
C LEU A 153 -7.71 -17.07 -11.78
N ASP A 154 -8.34 -18.11 -11.24
CA ASP A 154 -9.70 -18.51 -11.62
C ASP A 154 -10.72 -17.43 -11.19
N PRO A 155 -11.45 -16.78 -12.12
CA PRO A 155 -12.44 -15.74 -11.80
C PRO A 155 -13.60 -16.24 -10.92
N ARG A 156 -13.82 -17.55 -10.82
CA ARG A 156 -14.84 -18.15 -9.94
C ARG A 156 -14.40 -18.13 -8.49
N ARG A 157 -13.10 -18.23 -8.22
CA ARG A 157 -12.51 -18.31 -6.87
C ARG A 157 -11.89 -17.01 -6.39
N PHE A 158 -11.42 -16.17 -7.31
CA PHE A 158 -10.71 -14.95 -7.00
C PHE A 158 -11.40 -13.71 -7.57
N ALA A 159 -11.32 -12.61 -6.84
CA ALA A 159 -11.72 -11.28 -7.29
C ALA A 159 -10.53 -10.33 -7.15
N LEU A 160 -10.30 -9.50 -8.16
CA LEU A 160 -9.26 -8.49 -8.16
C LEU A 160 -9.89 -7.12 -7.95
N LEU A 161 -9.53 -6.43 -6.87
CA LEU A 161 -10.12 -5.16 -6.47
C LEU A 161 -9.04 -4.08 -6.39
N GLU A 162 -9.19 -3.00 -7.12
CA GLU A 162 -8.39 -1.79 -6.95
C GLU A 162 -9.29 -0.63 -6.52
N ILE A 163 -9.03 -0.05 -5.35
CA ILE A 163 -9.81 1.07 -4.81
C ILE A 163 -9.02 2.37 -5.01
N THR A 164 -9.64 3.40 -5.57
CA THR A 164 -8.98 4.70 -5.73
C THR A 164 -8.75 5.41 -4.39
N LEU A 165 -7.63 6.12 -4.31
CA LEU A 165 -7.28 7.06 -3.24
C LEU A 165 -7.64 8.53 -3.58
N ASP A 166 -8.07 8.82 -4.81
CA ASP A 166 -8.50 10.16 -5.28
C ASP A 166 -9.93 10.12 -5.85
N PRO A 167 -10.96 9.88 -5.01
CA PRO A 167 -12.34 9.77 -5.47
C PRO A 167 -12.93 11.05 -6.06
N GLN A 168 -12.27 12.21 -5.85
CA GLN A 168 -12.70 13.48 -6.43
C GLN A 168 -12.37 13.57 -7.92
N TYR A 169 -11.29 12.91 -8.36
CA TYR A 169 -10.90 12.86 -9.76
C TYR A 169 -11.27 11.53 -10.43
N ASP A 170 -11.12 10.42 -9.71
CA ASP A 170 -11.31 9.06 -10.22
C ASP A 170 -12.80 8.68 -10.25
N SER A 171 -13.51 9.29 -11.21
CA SER A 171 -14.88 8.90 -11.57
C SER A 171 -14.91 7.49 -12.17
N PRO A 172 -16.07 6.81 -12.22
CA PRO A 172 -16.23 5.54 -12.92
C PRO A 172 -15.69 5.56 -14.36
N ALA A 173 -15.91 6.65 -15.08
CA ALA A 173 -15.40 6.81 -16.45
C ALA A 173 -13.86 6.88 -16.52
N GLN A 174 -13.23 7.59 -15.58
CA GLN A 174 -11.77 7.66 -15.47
C GLN A 174 -11.18 6.29 -15.11
N LEU A 175 -11.79 5.60 -14.13
CA LEU A 175 -11.39 4.24 -13.74
C LEU A 175 -11.54 3.23 -14.87
N ARG A 176 -12.59 3.35 -15.69
CA ARG A 176 -12.78 2.50 -16.87
C ARG A 176 -11.70 2.72 -17.91
N ALA A 177 -11.38 3.98 -18.21
CA ALA A 177 -10.30 4.32 -19.13
C ALA A 177 -8.95 3.79 -18.62
N TYR A 178 -8.65 3.99 -17.33
CA TYR A 178 -7.46 3.46 -16.68
C TYR A 178 -7.39 1.93 -16.76
N GLY A 179 -8.44 1.22 -16.33
CA GLY A 179 -8.49 -0.24 -16.37
C GLY A 179 -8.35 -0.80 -17.79
N THR A 180 -8.94 -0.12 -18.79
CA THR A 180 -8.82 -0.49 -20.21
C THR A 180 -7.36 -0.44 -20.67
N ALA A 181 -6.60 0.57 -20.26
CA ALA A 181 -5.18 0.70 -20.59
C ALA A 181 -4.32 -0.47 -20.03
N TYR A 182 -4.77 -1.12 -18.96
CA TYR A 182 -4.12 -2.31 -18.37
C TYR A 182 -4.77 -3.65 -18.77
N GLY A 183 -5.80 -3.64 -19.62
CA GLY A 183 -6.52 -4.86 -20.04
C GLY A 183 -7.37 -5.48 -18.93
N ALA A 184 -7.91 -4.66 -18.02
CA ALA A 184 -8.80 -5.13 -16.96
C ALA A 184 -10.09 -5.72 -17.54
N ASN A 185 -10.39 -6.98 -17.19
CA ASN A 185 -11.67 -7.61 -17.47
C ASN A 185 -12.63 -7.30 -16.32
N ALA A 186 -13.62 -6.45 -16.58
CA ALA A 186 -14.57 -5.99 -15.56
C ALA A 186 -15.40 -7.10 -14.89
N ALA A 187 -15.40 -8.34 -15.41
CA ALA A 187 -16.03 -9.49 -14.75
C ALA A 187 -15.21 -10.05 -13.57
N GLN A 188 -13.88 -9.85 -13.59
CA GLN A 188 -12.94 -10.38 -12.58
C GLN A 188 -12.22 -9.27 -11.82
N TRP A 189 -11.89 -8.16 -12.50
CA TRP A 189 -11.14 -7.04 -11.98
C TRP A 189 -12.01 -5.79 -11.90
N LYS A 190 -12.31 -5.39 -10.67
CA LYS A 190 -13.10 -4.20 -10.36
C LYS A 190 -12.18 -3.06 -9.95
N LEU A 191 -12.35 -1.91 -10.60
CA LEU A 191 -11.78 -0.64 -10.17
C LEU A 191 -12.91 0.14 -9.51
N LEU A 192 -12.69 0.55 -8.27
CA LEU A 192 -13.74 0.98 -7.35
C LEU A 192 -13.48 2.40 -6.87
N THR A 193 -14.55 3.19 -6.80
CA THR A 193 -14.59 4.53 -6.19
C THR A 193 -15.77 4.67 -5.23
N ALA A 194 -15.76 5.68 -4.39
CA ALA A 194 -16.82 5.97 -3.43
C ALA A 194 -16.75 7.44 -3.00
N THR A 195 -17.62 7.85 -2.08
CA THR A 195 -17.47 9.17 -1.44
C THR A 195 -16.13 9.24 -0.69
N GLY A 196 -15.56 10.45 -0.58
CA GLY A 196 -14.31 10.65 0.19
C GLY A 196 -14.41 10.09 1.61
N SER A 197 -15.53 10.30 2.30
CA SER A 197 -15.79 9.74 3.64
C SER A 197 -15.81 8.20 3.68
N THR A 198 -16.27 7.55 2.60
CA THR A 198 -16.26 6.09 2.51
C THR A 198 -14.86 5.56 2.21
N ILE A 199 -14.10 6.25 1.34
CA ILE A 199 -12.69 5.92 1.10
C ILE A 199 -11.88 6.06 2.39
N THR A 200 -12.03 7.15 3.16
CA THR A 200 -11.35 7.30 4.46
C THR A 200 -11.66 6.15 5.42
N ARG A 201 -12.94 5.80 5.60
CA ARG A 201 -13.31 4.66 6.46
C ARG A 201 -12.73 3.33 5.99
N LEU A 202 -12.64 3.12 4.67
CA LEU A 202 -11.99 1.93 4.11
C LEU A 202 -10.50 1.94 4.45
N LEU A 203 -9.80 3.04 4.22
CA LEU A 203 -8.39 3.17 4.54
C LEU A 203 -8.11 2.91 6.03
N ASP A 204 -8.96 3.44 6.93
CA ASP A 204 -8.86 3.16 8.36
C ASP A 204 -9.05 1.67 8.66
N ALA A 205 -10.06 1.03 8.05
CA ALA A 205 -10.34 -0.39 8.22
C ALA A 205 -9.21 -1.30 7.71
N PHE A 206 -8.43 -0.83 6.73
CA PHE A 206 -7.24 -1.51 6.21
C PHE A 206 -5.93 -1.05 6.87
N GLY A 207 -5.97 -0.10 7.82
CA GLY A 207 -4.80 0.43 8.51
C GLY A 207 -3.86 1.26 7.61
N ILE A 208 -4.41 1.98 6.63
CA ILE A 208 -3.65 2.76 5.63
C ILE A 208 -3.64 4.26 5.94
N SER A 209 -4.74 4.81 6.47
CA SER A 209 -4.76 6.16 7.03
C SER A 209 -4.58 6.08 8.54
N SER A 210 -3.55 6.77 9.04
CA SER A 210 -3.28 7.02 10.46
C SER A 210 -2.97 8.49 10.65
#